data_AF-A0A6G1E7I2-F1
#
_entry.id   AF-A0A6G1E7I2-F1
#
_cell.length_a   1.000
_cell.length_b   1.000
_cell.length_c   1.000
_cell.angle_alpha   90.00
_cell.angle_beta   90.00
_cell.angle_gamma   90.00
#
_symmetry.space_group_name_H-M   'P 1'
#
loop_
_entity.id
_entity.type
_entity.pdbx_description
1 polymer ?
#
loop_
_entity_poly.entity_id
_entity_poly.type
_entity_poly.pdbx_seq_one_letter_code
_entity_poly.pdbx_strand_id
1 'polypeptide(L)' 'MLKELFPQYPITARCADDKPMVKPYKFSVQRLEALGMHFTPLRESLYKTVTSLQDKGHLPVISHRSAL' A
#
# COMPACT_ATOMS: atom_id res chain seq x y z
N MET A 1 1.92 1.81 -7.39
CA MET A 1 1.13 2.27 -6.22
C MET A 1 1.96 2.50 -4.96
N LEU A 2 2.54 1.49 -4.28
CA LEU A 2 3.23 1.76 -3.00
C LEU A 2 4.47 2.66 -3.15
N LYS A 3 5.26 2.43 -4.21
CA LYS A 3 6.38 3.31 -4.62
C LYS A 3 5.93 4.75 -4.93
N GLU A 4 4.70 4.96 -5.38
CA GLU A 4 4.18 6.31 -5.62
C GLU A 4 3.73 7.00 -4.33
N LEU A 5 3.17 6.23 -3.38
CA LEU A 5 2.74 6.76 -2.09
C LEU A 5 3.93 7.09 -1.18
N PHE A 6 4.99 6.28 -1.24
CA PHE A 6 6.18 6.44 -0.41
C PHE A 6 7.48 6.26 -1.22
N PRO A 7 7.81 7.21 -2.11
CA PRO A 7 8.99 7.13 -2.98
C PRO A 7 10.33 7.12 -2.21
N GLN A 8 10.32 7.52 -0.94
CA GLN A 8 11.48 7.54 -0.05
C GLN A 8 11.98 6.15 0.37
N TYR A 9 11.13 5.12 0.29
CA TYR A 9 11.54 3.76 0.60
C TYR A 9 12.14 3.08 -0.63
N PRO A 10 13.17 2.23 -0.47
CA PRO A 10 13.77 1.48 -1.58
C PRO A 10 12.85 0.32 -2.01
N ILE A 11 11.70 0.65 -2.60
CA ILE A 11 10.71 -0.31 -3.08
C ILE A 11 11.11 -0.77 -4.48
N THR A 12 11.42 -2.06 -4.62
CA THR A 12 11.75 -2.67 -5.91
C THR A 12 10.50 -2.80 -6.78
N ALA A 13 10.67 -2.65 -8.09
CA ALA A 13 9.60 -2.89 -9.06
C ALA A 13 9.51 -4.36 -9.49
N ARG A 14 10.46 -5.20 -9.08
CA ARG A 14 10.55 -6.62 -9.41
C ARG A 14 10.36 -7.48 -8.18
N CYS A 15 9.63 -8.57 -8.35
CA CYS A 15 9.53 -9.64 -7.37
C CYS A 15 10.83 -10.44 -7.33
N ALA A 16 11.19 -10.97 -6.15
CA ALA A 16 12.43 -11.71 -5.96
C ALA A 16 12.52 -13.00 -6.80
N ASP A 17 11.38 -13.57 -7.21
CA ASP A 17 11.30 -14.81 -7.98
C ASP A 17 11.10 -14.61 -9.48
N ASP A 18 11.14 -13.36 -9.97
CA ASP A 18 10.96 -12.96 -11.39
C ASP A 18 9.73 -13.59 -12.09
N LYS A 19 8.75 -14.09 -11.31
CA LYS A 19 7.54 -14.69 -11.86
C LYS A 19 6.64 -13.63 -12.47
N PRO A 20 5.94 -13.95 -13.57
CA PRO A 20 4.98 -13.04 -14.16
C PRO A 20 3.85 -12.74 -13.18
N MET A 21 3.34 -11.51 -13.22
CA MET A 21 2.19 -11.10 -12.41
C MET A 21 0.98 -11.95 -12.78
N VAL A 22 0.45 -12.67 -11.81
CA VAL A 22 -0.77 -13.47 -11.99
C VAL A 22 -1.95 -12.54 -12.21
N LYS A 23 -2.86 -12.93 -13.11
CA LYS A 23 -4.08 -12.15 -13.37
C LYS A 23 -4.95 -12.11 -12.11
N PRO A 24 -5.50 -10.95 -11.73
CA PRO A 24 -6.43 -10.86 -10.61
C PRO A 24 -7.67 -11.73 -10.84
N TYR A 25 -8.13 -12.37 -9.77
CA TYR A 25 -9.41 -13.08 -9.77
C TYR A 25 -10.57 -12.10 -9.71
N LYS A 26 -11.69 -12.46 -10.34
CA LYS A 26 -12.95 -11.73 -10.20
C LYS A 26 -13.65 -12.21 -8.94
N PHE A 27 -14.17 -11.29 -8.15
CA PHE A 27 -14.99 -11.56 -6.97
C PHE A 27 -16.11 -10.52 -6.87
N SER A 28 -17.14 -10.82 -6.05
CA SER A 28 -18.25 -9.91 -5.81
C SER A 28 -18.26 -9.45 -4.36
N VAL A 29 -18.53 -8.16 -4.16
CA VAL A 29 -18.74 -7.53 -2.84
C VAL A 29 -20.20 -7.15 -2.60
N GLN A 30 -21.08 -7.41 -3.57
CA GLN A 30 -22.46 -6.91 -3.60
C GLN A 30 -23.27 -7.25 -2.33
N ARG A 31 -23.06 -8.44 -1.75
CA ARG A 31 -23.77 -8.85 -0.53
C ARG A 31 -23.42 -7.97 0.67
N LEU A 32 -22.17 -7.54 0.77
CA LEU A 32 -21.72 -6.66 1.86
C LEU A 32 -22.21 -5.24 1.64
N GLU A 33 -22.15 -4.75 0.40
CA GLU A 33 -22.70 -3.44 0.03
C GLU A 33 -24.22 -3.36 0.29
N ALA A 34 -24.96 -4.44 -0.01
CA ALA A 34 -26.38 -4.56 0.28
C ALA A 34 -26.71 -4.50 1.80
N LEU A 35 -25.75 -4.83 2.65
CA LEU A 35 -25.85 -4.69 4.11
C LEU A 35 -25.41 -3.30 4.61
N GLY A 36 -25.12 -2.35 3.70
CA GLY A 36 -24.66 -1.00 4.03
C GLY A 36 -23.16 -0.88 4.28
N MET A 37 -22.36 -1.88 3.90
CA MET A 37 -20.91 -1.80 4.04
C MET A 37 -20.29 -0.89 2.97
N HIS A 38 -19.37 -0.02 3.39
CA HIS A 38 -18.54 0.79 2.50
C HIS A 38 -17.08 0.36 2.58
N PHE A 39 -16.44 0.16 1.43
CA PHE A 39 -15.04 -0.24 1.35
C PHE A 39 -14.12 0.97 1.23
N THR A 40 -13.13 1.05 2.11
CA THR A 40 -12.03 2.00 1.95
C THR A 40 -11.16 1.59 0.75
N PRO A 41 -10.87 2.51 -0.20
CA PRO A 41 -10.00 2.21 -1.33
C PRO A 41 -8.62 1.72 -0.88
N LEU A 42 -8.07 0.71 -1.58
CA LEU A 42 -6.79 0.08 -1.22
C LEU A 42 -5.65 1.10 -1.06
N ARG A 43 -5.60 2.12 -1.91
CA ARG A 43 -4.58 3.18 -1.88
C ARG A 43 -4.58 3.92 -0.53
N GLU A 44 -5.76 4.23 -0.02
CA GLU A 44 -5.93 4.93 1.26
C GLU A 44 -5.57 4.01 2.44
N SER A 45 -6.06 2.76 2.41
CA SER A 45 -5.72 1.76 3.44
C SER A 45 -4.21 1.51 3.53
N LEU A 46 -3.52 1.43 2.39
CA LEU A 46 -2.05 1.29 2.36
C LEU A 46 -1.33 2.50 2.92
N TYR A 47 -1.77 3.71 2.58
CA TYR A 47 -1.20 4.94 3.12
C TYR A 47 -1.30 4.95 4.65
N LYS A 48 -2.52 4.74 5.19
CA LYS A 48 -2.78 4.67 6.63
C LYS A 48 -1.95 3.59 7.32
N THR A 49 -1.79 2.43 6.67
CA THR A 49 -1.00 1.32 7.22
C THR A 49 0.47 1.70 7.37
N VAL A 50 1.10 2.25 6.34
CA VAL A 50 2.51 2.65 6.39
C VAL A 50 2.73 3.76 7.42
N THR A 51 1.86 4.77 7.46
CA THR A 51 1.93 5.81 8.51
C THR A 51 1.81 5.21 9.91
N SER A 52 0.88 4.27 10.14
CA SER A 52 0.78 3.61 11.45
C SER A 52 2.03 2.81 11.81
N LEU A 53 2.67 2.17 10.84
CA LEU A 53 3.93 1.44 11.04
C LEU A 53 5.09 2.40 11.36
N GLN A 54 5.13 3.57 10.74
CA GLN A 54 6.08 4.64 11.06
C GLN A 54 5.88 5.16 12.48
N ASP A 55 4.65 5.50 12.86
CA ASP A 55 4.31 6.04 14.18
C ASP A 55 4.65 5.06 15.32
N LYS A 56 4.53 3.76 15.03
CA LYS A 56 4.88 2.68 15.97
C LYS A 56 6.35 2.27 15.94
N GLY A 57 7.17 2.92 15.11
CA GLY A 57 8.61 2.65 15.00
C GLY A 57 8.97 1.34 14.29
N HIS A 58 8.03 0.69 13.61
CA HIS A 58 8.29 -0.48 12.78
C HIS A 58 8.92 -0.14 11.44
N LEU A 59 8.69 1.08 10.95
CA LEU A 59 9.32 1.62 9.75
C LEU A 59 10.02 2.95 10.08
N PRO A 60 11.24 3.18 9.58
CA PRO A 60 11.91 4.46 9.78
C PRO A 60 11.17 5.55 9.01
N VAL A 61 11.00 6.72 9.62
CA VAL A 61 10.48 7.91 8.90
C VAL A 61 11.62 8.50 8.08
N ILE A 62 11.64 8.20 6.78
CA ILE A 62 12.64 8.75 5.86
C ILE A 62 12.10 10.09 5.34
N SER A 63 12.51 11.18 6.00
CA SER A 63 12.24 12.52 5.51
C SER A 63 13.35 12.94 4.54
N HIS A 64 13.00 13.65 3.45
CA HIS A 64 14.01 14.32 2.64
C HIS A 64 14.64 15.42 3.49
N ARG A 65 15.77 15.11 4.14
CA ARG A 65 16.68 16.15 4.60
C ARG A 65 17.26 16.74 3.32
N SER A 66 16.64 17.81 2.82
CA SER A 66 17.31 18.68 1.86
C SER A 66 18.65 19.03 2.49
N ALA A 67 19.73 18.49 1.96
CA ALA A 67 21.07 18.90 2.33
C ALA A 67 21.18 20.37 1.91
N LEU A 68 21.04 21.27 2.89
CA LEU A 68 21.61 22.62 2.85
C LEU A 68 23.06 22.52 3.32
#